data_AF-T1EK15-F1
#
_entry.id   AF-T1EK15-F1
#
_cell.length_a   1.000
_cell.length_b   1.000
_cell.length_c   1.000
_cell.angle_alpha   90.00
_cell.angle_beta   90.00
_cell.angle_gamma   90.00
#
_symmetry.space_group_name_H-M   'P 1'
#
loop_
_entity.id
_entity.type
_entity.pdbx_description
1 polymer ?
#
loop_
_entity_poly.entity_id
_entity_poly.type
_entity_poly.pdbx_seq_one_letter_code
_entity_poly.pdbx_strand_id
1 'polypeptide(L)' 'ARIIFKIAVLTFKTLLLKFPTYLYDLISRHEHTRSLRSSSTGFLNITIAGSHLAGRGFRHAAPYVWN' A
#
# COMPACT_ATOMS: atom_id res chain seq x y z
N ALA A 1 -8.39 -7.93 -13.63
CA ALA A 1 -7.21 -8.82 -13.46
C ALA A 1 -5.87 -8.10 -13.66
N ARG A 2 -5.51 -7.60 -14.86
CA ARG A 2 -4.17 -7.04 -15.15
C ARG A 2 -3.74 -5.84 -14.29
N ILE A 3 -4.66 -4.92 -13.99
CA ILE A 3 -4.36 -3.70 -13.23
C ILE A 3 -4.03 -4.04 -11.77
N ILE A 4 -4.83 -4.89 -11.13
CA ILE A 4 -4.62 -5.35 -9.74
C ILE A 4 -3.24 -6.02 -9.62
N PHE A 5 -2.90 -6.91 -10.54
CA PHE A 5 -1.59 -7.56 -10.56
C PHE A 5 -0.43 -6.55 -10.66
N LYS A 6 -0.54 -5.57 -11.57
CA LYS A 6 0.49 -4.51 -11.70
C LYS A 6 0.62 -3.68 -10.43
N ILE A 7 -0.50 -3.33 -9.79
CA ILE A 7 -0.50 -2.61 -8.51
C ILE A 7 0.20 -3.46 -7.45
N ALA A 8 -0.17 -4.73 -7.28
CA ALA A 8 0.44 -5.64 -6.30
C ALA A 8 1.96 -5.78 -6.51
N VAL A 9 2.41 -5.99 -7.75
CA VAL A 9 3.84 -6.10 -8.07
C VAL A 9 4.58 -4.78 -7.83
N LEU A 10 3.95 -3.65 -8.16
CA LEU A 10 4.53 -2.33 -7.91
C LEU A 10 4.65 -2.07 -6.40
N THR A 11 3.60 -2.37 -5.62
CA THR A 11 3.60 -2.27 -4.16
C THR A 11 4.70 -3.15 -3.55
N PHE A 12 4.81 -4.41 -3.97
CA PHE A 12 5.86 -5.32 -3.52
C PHE A 12 7.27 -4.75 -3.77
N LYS A 13 7.53 -4.27 -4.99
CA LYS A 13 8.82 -3.66 -5.34
C LYS A 13 9.09 -2.40 -4.52
N THR A 14 8.09 -1.54 -4.35
CA THR A 14 8.24 -0.31 -3.55
C THR A 14 8.54 -0.62 -2.09
N LEU A 15 7.94 -1.66 -1.50
CA LEU A 15 8.19 -2.05 -0.12
C LEU A 15 9.55 -2.72 0.07
N LEU A 16 9.91 -3.63 -0.84
CA LEU A 16 11.15 -4.39 -0.76
C LEU A 16 12.39 -3.55 -1.08
N LEU A 17 12.32 -2.79 -2.18
CA LEU A 17 13.45 -2.05 -2.73
C LEU A 17 13.46 -0.57 -2.30
N LYS A 18 12.40 -0.09 -1.62
CA LYS A 18 12.20 1.33 -1.32
C LYS A 18 12.29 2.22 -2.58
N PHE A 19 11.88 1.66 -3.72
CA PHE A 19 11.95 2.31 -5.03
C PHE A 19 10.69 2.05 -5.87
N PRO A 20 10.20 3.05 -6.61
CA PRO A 20 10.67 4.44 -6.62
C PRO A 20 10.28 5.20 -5.34
N THR A 21 11.15 6.11 -4.90
CA THR A 21 11.03 6.82 -3.62
C THR A 21 9.73 7.60 -3.51
N TYR A 22 9.31 8.29 -4.57
CA TYR A 22 8.05 9.04 -4.58
C TYR A 22 6.82 8.16 -4.32
N LEU A 23 6.84 6.88 -4.71
CA LEU A 23 5.77 5.93 -4.40
C LEU A 23 5.90 5.34 -3.00
N TYR A 24 7.13 5.14 -2.54
CA TYR A 24 7.40 4.69 -1.17
C TYR A 24 6.89 5.72 -0.16
N ASP A 25 7.14 7.01 -0.40
CA ASP A 25 6.71 8.11 0.47
C ASP A 25 5.18 8.32 0.47
N LEU A 26 4.49 7.86 -0.59
CA LEU A 26 3.04 7.90 -0.71
C LEU A 26 2.33 6.82 0.12
N ILE A 27 3.04 5.76 0.53
CA ILE A 27 2.48 4.63 1.26
C ILE A 27 2.95 4.66 2.71
N SER A 28 2.03 4.52 3.66
CA SER A 28 2.35 4.38 5.09
C SER A 28 2.17 2.94 5.54
N ARG A 29 3.18 2.35 6.18
CA ARG A 29 3.05 1.05 6.83
C ARG A 29 2.17 1.16 8.07
N HIS A 30 1.37 0.13 8.32
CA HIS A 30 0.52 0.07 9.49
C HIS A 30 1.35 -0.37 10.69
N GLU A 31 1.63 0.57 11.59
CA GLU A 31 2.29 0.32 12.87
C GLU A 31 1.25 -0.15 13.88
N HIS A 32 1.31 -1.43 14.27
CA HIS A 32 0.41 -1.97 15.29
C HIS A 32 0.88 -1.51 16.68
N THR A 33 -0.04 -0.98 17.49
CA THR A 33 0.24 -0.59 18.89
C THR A 33 0.71 -1.77 19.76
N ARG A 34 0.35 -3.00 19.39
CA ARG A 34 0.78 -4.24 20.08
C ARG A 34 1.33 -5.23 19.07
N SER A 35 2.31 -6.03 19.50
CA SER A 35 2.88 -7.12 18.69
C SER A 35 1.84 -8.23 18.51
N LEU A 36 1.26 -8.34 17.32
CA LEU A 36 0.37 -9.42 16.89
C LEU A 36 1.16 -10.42 16.05
N ARG A 37 0.69 -11.68 15.98
CA ARG A 37 1.26 -12.67 15.04
C ARG A 37 1.21 -12.20 13.58
N SER A 38 0.23 -11.36 13.24
CA SER A 38 0.09 -10.73 11.93
C SER A 38 0.85 -9.41 11.79
N SER A 39 1.52 -8.90 12.83
CA SER A 39 2.30 -7.66 12.70
C SER A 39 3.49 -7.81 11.74
N SER A 40 3.94 -9.05 11.48
CA SER A 40 5.01 -9.34 10.51
C SER A 40 4.55 -9.31 9.05
N THR A 41 3.24 -9.26 8.76
CA THR A 41 2.74 -9.32 7.37
C THR A 41 2.83 -7.98 6.63
N GLY A 42 3.28 -6.90 7.29
CA GLY A 42 3.60 -5.64 6.63
C GLY A 42 2.39 -4.96 6.00
N PHE A 43 1.26 -4.92 6.70
CA PHE A 43 0.04 -4.25 6.24
C PHE A 43 0.27 -2.76 5.95
N LEU A 44 -0.52 -2.23 5.01
CA LEU A 44 -0.50 -0.82 4.66
C LEU A 44 -1.68 -0.10 5.30
N ASN A 45 -1.46 1.16 5.68
CA ASN A 45 -2.52 2.01 6.18
C ASN A 45 -3.46 2.42 5.03
N ILE A 46 -4.74 2.10 5.16
CA ILE A 46 -5.75 2.46 4.16
C ILE A 46 -6.17 3.91 4.43
N THR A 47 -5.88 4.80 3.47
CA THR A 47 -6.32 6.20 3.56
C THR A 47 -7.65 6.39 2.86
N ILE A 48 -8.56 7.17 3.47
CA ILE A 48 -9.86 7.49 2.88
C ILE A 48 -9.67 8.55 1.79
N ALA A 49 -10.19 8.30 0.61
CA ALA A 49 -10.18 9.26 -0.48
C ALA A 49 -11.42 10.17 -0.39
N GLY A 50 -11.24 11.49 -0.50
CA GLY A 50 -12.35 12.45 -0.51
C GLY A 50 -13.16 12.45 -1.82
N SER A 51 -12.69 11.76 -2.86
CA SER A 51 -13.39 11.61 -4.13
C SER A 51 -13.08 10.27 -4.79
N HIS A 52 -13.98 9.82 -5.67
CA HIS A 52 -13.80 8.58 -6.43
C HIS A 52 -12.56 8.63 -7.35
N LEU A 53 -12.22 9.79 -7.89
CA LEU A 53 -11.01 9.96 -8.70
C LEU A 53 -9.74 9.81 -7.84
N ALA A 54 -9.71 10.44 -6.66
CA ALA A 54 -8.58 10.31 -5.74
C ALA A 54 -8.38 8.85 -5.28
N GLY A 55 -9.48 8.10 -5.06
CA GLY A 55 -9.43 6.68 -4.67
C GLY A 55 -8.74 5.76 -5.69
N ARG A 56 -8.60 6.18 -6.94
CA ARG A 56 -7.87 5.44 -7.99
C ARG A 56 -6.36 5.66 -7.94
N GLY A 57 -5.88 6.64 -7.19
CA GLY A 57 -4.45 6.91 -7.02
C GLY A 57 -3.73 5.77 -6.30
N PHE A 58 -2.44 5.60 -6.58
CA PHE A 58 -1.63 4.51 -6.03
C PHE A 58 -1.68 4.45 -4.49
N ARG A 59 -1.62 5.61 -3.80
CA ARG A 59 -1.70 5.70 -2.33
C ARG A 59 -2.98 5.09 -1.72
N HIS A 60 -4.07 5.07 -2.48
CA HIS A 60 -5.35 4.52 -2.04
C HIS A 60 -5.50 3.09 -2.55
N ALA A 61 -5.25 2.86 -3.84
CA ALA A 61 -5.42 1.55 -4.45
C ALA A 61 -4.42 0.48 -3.96
N ALA A 62 -3.18 0.86 -3.63
CA ALA A 62 -2.16 -0.09 -3.18
C ALA A 62 -2.52 -0.78 -1.85
N PRO A 63 -2.92 -0.07 -0.78
CA PRO A 63 -3.41 -0.71 0.45
C PRO A 63 -4.60 -1.66 0.23
N TYR A 64 -5.57 -1.31 -0.63
CA TYR A 64 -6.73 -2.17 -0.92
C TYR A 64 -6.38 -3.46 -1.65
N VAL A 65 -5.30 -3.47 -2.43
CA VAL A 65 -4.84 -4.65 -3.17
C VAL A 65 -3.86 -5.49 -2.35
N TRP A 66 -3.11 -4.86 -1.45
CA TRP A 66 -2.05 -5.50 -0.67
C TRP A 66 -2.53 -6.18 0.61
N ASN A 67 -3.50 -5.57 1.30
CA ASN A 67 -4.06 -6.09 2.55
C ASN A 67 -5.04 -7.24 2.28
#